data_AF-A0A1I8EWV9-F1
#
_entry.id   AF-A0A1I8EWV9-F1
#
_cell.length_a   1.000
_cell.length_b   1.000
_cell.length_c   1.000
_cell.angle_alpha   90.00
_cell.angle_beta   90.00
_cell.angle_gamma   90.00
#
_symmetry.space_group_name_H-M   'P 1'
#
loop_
_entity.id
_entity.type
_entity.pdbx_description
1 polymer ?
#
loop_
_entity_poly.entity_id
_entity_poly.type
_entity_poly.pdbx_seq_one_letter_code
_entity_poly.pdbx_strand_id
1 'polypeptide(L)' 'QPQTARPFNPSTVKNALLRWCQIKLENYPVQITNFSSCWADGMAFCALIHRFVPDSFDFDKLNPRNRQENLELAFRVAE' A
#
# COMPACT_ATOMS: atom_id res chain seq x y z
N GLN A 1 14.52 -36.28 6.08
CA GLN A 1 14.69 -35.54 4.81
C GLN A 1 15.23 -34.16 5.14
N PRO A 2 16.37 -33.70 4.60
CA PRO A 2 16.86 -32.36 4.87
C PRO A 2 15.97 -31.37 4.13
N GLN A 3 15.40 -30.41 4.86
CA GLN A 3 14.57 -29.36 4.28
C GLN A 3 15.48 -28.42 3.49
N THR A 4 15.49 -28.56 2.17
CA THR A 4 16.14 -27.61 1.28
C THR A 4 15.44 -26.27 1.46
N ALA A 5 16.19 -25.28 1.97
CA ALA A 5 15.71 -23.91 2.08
C ALA A 5 15.14 -23.49 0.71
N ARG A 6 13.89 -23.01 0.68
CA ARG A 6 13.27 -22.52 -0.55
C ARG A 6 14.20 -21.45 -1.14
N PRO A 7 14.64 -21.58 -2.41
CA PRO A 7 15.46 -20.55 -3.02
C PRO A 7 14.71 -19.22 -2.94
N PHE A 8 15.39 -18.18 -2.48
CA PHE A 8 14.85 -16.83 -2.46
C PHE A 8 14.59 -16.42 -3.90
N ASN A 9 13.30 -16.36 -4.26
CA ASN A 9 12.88 -15.83 -5.55
C ASN A 9 12.29 -14.43 -5.31
N PRO A 10 12.94 -13.36 -5.79
CA PRO A 10 12.44 -11.99 -5.67
C PRO A 10 11.00 -11.82 -6.18
N SER A 11 10.61 -12.58 -7.21
CA SER A 11 9.25 -12.58 -7.74
C SER A 11 8.24 -13.14 -6.73
N THR A 12 8.62 -14.15 -5.94
CA THR A 12 7.78 -14.72 -4.88
C THR A 12 7.59 -13.74 -3.73
N VAL A 13 8.65 -13.01 -3.36
CA VAL A 13 8.58 -11.96 -2.32
C VAL A 13 7.70 -10.80 -2.78
N LYS A 14 7.88 -10.34 -4.03
CA LYS A 14 7.05 -9.30 -4.64
C LYS A 14 5.58 -9.70 -4.62
N ASN A 15 5.25 -10.92 -5.02
CA ASN A 15 3.87 -11.39 -5.03
C ASN A 15 3.28 -11.52 -3.63
N ALA A 16 4.08 -11.99 -2.65
CA ALA A 16 3.66 -12.06 -1.26
C ALA A 16 3.35 -10.67 -0.69
N LEU A 17 4.20 -9.67 -0.96
CA LEU A 17 3.98 -8.30 -0.54
C LEU A 17 2.74 -7.70 -1.22
N LEU A 18 2.54 -7.95 -2.51
CA LEU A 18 1.37 -7.45 -3.24
C LEU A 18 0.09 -8.00 -2.63
N ARG A 19 0.07 -9.30 -2.33
CA ARG A 19 -1.04 -9.96 -1.65
C ARG A 19 -1.28 -9.39 -0.26
N TRP A 20 -0.22 -9.10 0.49
CA TRP A 20 -0.33 -8.47 1.80
C TRP A 20 -1.02 -7.10 1.69
N CYS A 21 -0.63 -6.26 0.72
CA CYS A 21 -1.29 -4.97 0.50
C CYS A 21 -2.78 -5.16 0.17
N GLN A 22 -3.12 -6.09 -0.70
CA GLN A 22 -4.52 -6.40 -1.07
C GLN A 22 -5.37 -6.79 0.15
N ILE A 23 -4.84 -7.65 1.02
CA ILE A 23 -5.54 -8.09 2.25
C ILE A 23 -5.70 -6.91 3.22
N LYS A 24 -4.66 -6.10 3.40
CA LYS A 24 -4.72 -4.98 4.35
C LYS A 24 -5.67 -3.88 3.92
N LEU A 25 -5.85 -3.70 2.61
CA LEU A 25 -6.64 -2.64 2.02
C LEU A 25 -8.00 -3.09 1.47
N GLU A 26 -8.47 -4.30 1.82
CA GLU A 26 -9.73 -4.86 1.29
C GLU A 26 -10.98 -3.99 1.53
N ASN A 27 -10.97 -3.16 2.58
CA ASN A 27 -12.07 -2.28 2.95
C ASN A 27 -11.88 -0.82 2.49
N TYR A 28 -10.87 -0.56 1.66
CA TYR A 28 -10.62 0.76 1.10
C TYR A 28 -11.03 0.77 -0.38
N PRO A 29 -11.47 1.93 -0.91
CA PRO A 29 -11.81 2.08 -2.33
C PRO A 29 -10.56 2.16 -3.22
N VAL A 30 -9.56 1.30 -2.99
CA VAL A 30 -8.31 1.23 -3.74
C VAL A 30 -8.04 -0.20 -4.19
N GLN A 31 -7.67 -0.37 -5.45
CA GLN A 31 -7.34 -1.69 -6.01
C GLN A 31 -5.84 -1.79 -6.30
N ILE A 32 -5.15 -2.64 -5.54
CA ILE A 32 -3.70 -2.82 -5.69
C ILE A 32 -3.41 -4.04 -6.55
N THR A 33 -2.95 -3.82 -7.79
CA THR A 33 -2.56 -4.88 -8.74
C THR A 33 -1.08 -4.83 -9.12
N ASN A 34 -0.38 -3.75 -8.77
CA ASN A 34 1.04 -3.55 -9.05
C ASN A 34 1.68 -2.61 -8.00
N PHE A 35 3.00 -2.40 -8.13
CA PHE A 35 3.78 -1.46 -7.31
C PHE A 35 4.18 -0.20 -8.09
N SER A 36 3.42 0.17 -9.11
CA SER A 36 3.67 1.34 -9.95
C SER A 36 2.42 2.22 -10.03
N SER A 37 1.57 2.01 -11.03
CA SER A 37 0.42 2.87 -11.30
C SER A 37 -0.62 2.86 -10.17
N CYS A 38 -0.78 1.77 -9.43
CA CYS A 38 -1.69 1.70 -8.28
C CYS A 38 -1.30 2.63 -7.11
N TRP A 39 -0.07 3.13 -7.12
CA TRP A 39 0.49 3.97 -6.04
C TRP A 39 0.74 5.41 -6.51
N ALA A 40 0.59 5.67 -7.81
CA ALA A 40 0.99 6.92 -8.44
C ALA A 40 0.10 8.12 -8.06
N ASP A 41 -1.11 7.88 -7.56
CA ASP A 41 -2.04 8.91 -7.09
C ASP A 41 -1.99 9.15 -5.58
N GLY A 42 -1.13 8.41 -4.87
CA GLY A 42 -0.96 8.49 -3.41
C GLY A 42 -2.05 7.80 -2.59
N MET A 43 -3.18 7.39 -3.18
CA MET A 43 -4.31 6.83 -2.43
C MET A 43 -3.95 5.51 -1.75
N ALA A 44 -3.17 4.66 -2.41
CA ALA A 44 -2.69 3.40 -1.82
C ALA A 44 -1.80 3.61 -0.59
N PHE A 45 -0.95 4.64 -0.60
CA PHE A 45 -0.13 4.99 0.56
C PHE A 45 -0.99 5.54 1.70
N CYS A 46 -1.89 6.49 1.41
CA CYS A 46 -2.81 7.03 2.39
C CYS A 46 -3.68 5.93 3.03
N ALA A 47 -4.17 4.98 2.23
CA ALA A 47 -4.99 3.87 2.73
C ALA A 47 -4.18 2.98 3.69
N LEU A 48 -2.92 2.69 3.35
CA LEU A 48 -2.05 1.88 4.19
C LEU A 48 -1.73 2.56 5.51
N ILE A 49 -1.43 3.86 5.50
CA ILE A 49 -1.16 4.64 6.72
C ILE A 49 -2.41 4.70 7.59
N HIS A 50 -3.57 5.06 7.01
CA HIS A 50 -4.85 5.09 7.73
C HIS A 50 -5.18 3.72 8.35
N ARG A 51 -4.75 2.61 7.74
CA ARG A 51 -4.98 1.27 8.29
C ARG A 51 -4.20 1.00 9.57
N PHE A 52 -3.03 1.61 9.75
CA PHE A 52 -2.19 1.46 10.94
C PHE A 52 -2.39 2.59 11.96
N VAL A 53 -2.73 3.79 11.48
CA VAL A 53 -2.92 5.01 12.26
C VAL A 53 -4.19 5.71 11.76
N PRO A 54 -5.39 5.22 12.09
CA PRO A 54 -6.65 5.77 11.57
C PRO A 54 -6.87 7.24 11.96
N ASP A 55 -6.27 7.68 13.07
CA ASP A 55 -6.41 9.06 13.57
C ASP A 55 -5.47 10.07 12.87
N SER A 56 -4.64 9.65 11.90
CA SER A 56 -3.67 10.54 11.27
C SER A 56 -4.28 11.58 10.34
N PHE A 57 -5.37 11.22 9.64
CA PHE A 57 -6.12 12.09 8.72
C PHE A 57 -7.42 11.41 8.30
N ASP A 58 -8.37 12.19 7.79
CA ASP A 58 -9.64 11.69 7.26
C ASP A 58 -9.46 11.18 5.82
N PHE A 59 -9.41 9.86 5.65
CA PHE A 59 -9.21 9.23 4.34
C PHE A 59 -10.36 9.53 3.36
N ASP A 60 -11.60 9.65 3.84
CA ASP A 60 -12.78 9.83 2.97
C ASP A 60 -12.83 11.22 2.33
N LYS A 61 -12.03 12.17 2.83
CA LYS A 61 -11.85 13.51 2.25
C LYS A 61 -10.80 13.57 1.14
N LEU A 62 -10.02 12.51 0.96
CA LEU A 62 -8.96 12.50 -0.05
C LEU A 62 -9.54 12.31 -1.46
N ASN A 63 -8.88 12.93 -2.44
CA ASN A 63 -9.27 12.83 -3.84
C ASN A 63 -8.12 12.22 -4.67
N PRO A 64 -8.34 11.15 -5.45
CA PRO A 64 -7.32 10.57 -6.32
C PRO A 64 -6.74 11.55 -7.35
N ARG A 65 -7.44 12.65 -7.67
CA ARG A 65 -6.94 13.70 -8.58
C ARG A 65 -5.83 14.54 -7.95
N ASN A 66 -5.76 14.62 -6.62
CA ASN A 66 -4.81 15.43 -5.87
C ASN A 66 -3.52 14.63 -5.58
N ARG A 67 -2.90 14.11 -6.64
CA ARG A 67 -1.80 13.13 -6.53
C ARG A 67 -0.64 13.62 -5.66
N GLN A 68 -0.21 14.86 -5.88
CA GLN A 68 0.90 15.46 -5.16
C GLN A 68 0.57 15.60 -3.66
N GLU A 69 -0.59 16.17 -3.34
CA GLU A 69 -1.03 16.35 -1.96
C GLU A 69 -1.16 15.02 -1.21
N ASN A 70 -1.71 13.99 -1.86
CA ASN A 70 -1.85 12.66 -1.26
C ASN A 70 -0.48 12.04 -0.96
N LEU A 71 0.48 12.15 -1.88
CA LEU A 71 1.84 11.64 -1.68
C LEU A 71 2.56 12.41 -0.57
N GLU A 72 2.51 13.74 -0.57
CA GLU A 72 3.11 14.58 0.45
C GLU A 72 2.50 14.30 1.84
N LEU A 73 1.18 14.18 1.92
CA LEU A 73 0.48 13.80 3.15
C LEU A 73 0.96 12.44 3.66
N ALA A 74 0.98 11.43 2.79
CA ALA A 74 1.40 10.09 3.15
C ALA A 74 2.84 10.05 3.68
N PHE A 75 3.79 10.66 2.96
CA PHE A 75 5.19 10.66 3.38
C PHE A 75 5.40 11.44 4.68
N ARG A 76 4.74 12.59 4.84
CA ARG A 76 4.83 13.39 6.08
C ARG A 76 4.32 12.65 7.32
N VAL A 77 3.27 11.83 7.17
CA VAL A 77 2.69 11.08 8.29
C VAL A 77 3.49 9.80 8.59
N ALA A 78 4.17 9.25 7.58
CA ALA A 78 4.97 8.04 7.72
C ALA A 78 6.38 8.28 8.29
N GLU A 79 6.86 9.52 8.31
CA GLU A 79 8.12 9.94 8.96
C GLU A 79 7.99 10.00 10.48
#